data_AF-U1PHW3-F1
#
_entry.id   AF-U1PHW3-F1
#
_cell.length_a   1.000
_cell.length_b   1.000
_cell.length_c   1.000
_cell.angle_alpha   90.00
_cell.angle_beta   90.00
_cell.angle_gamma   90.00
#
_symmetry.space_group_name_H-M   'P 1'
#
loop_
_entity.id
_entity.type
_entity.pdbx_description
1 polymer ?
#
loop_
_entity_poly.entity_id
_entity_poly.type
_entity_poly.pdbx_seq_one_letter_code
_entity_poly.pdbx_strand_id
1 'polypeptide(L)'
;MKGSGETPEWQEIDRFDGGTGWIAYPDEGMQRASHALVANDDGDGEADVWLVDPVDVPDLDSLLAGLGTVRGVVLLLDRHRRDGAAIANRHDVSVWLPRFFDGVAEDLDAPVELFRHDLADSGFTVHEVVDSRFWQEAFLYDRDRGILVVPEAVGTGDYLLAGDERLGVHPMLRLKPPSGLTRLNPEHILVGHGRGVHEDATAALEDAIRGSQSRTPALVVKNIRKILPL
;
A
#
# COMPACT_ATOMS: atom_id res chain seq x y z
N MET A 1 1.24 -11.63 -21.80
CA MET A 1 1.19 -13.10 -21.90
C MET A 1 1.21 -13.64 -20.47
N LYS A 2 0.22 -14.45 -20.06
CA LYS A 2 0.27 -15.14 -18.75
C LYS A 2 1.32 -16.25 -18.88
N GLY A 3 2.46 -16.08 -18.20
CA GLY A 3 3.54 -17.05 -18.22
C GLY A 3 3.18 -18.28 -17.40
N SER A 4 3.25 -19.45 -18.04
CA SER A 4 3.31 -20.75 -17.39
C SER A 4 4.78 -21.08 -17.13
N GLY A 5 5.24 -20.78 -15.93
CA GLY A 5 6.54 -21.17 -15.36
C GLY A 5 6.34 -21.33 -13.86
N GLU A 6 7.22 -22.08 -13.18
CA GLU A 6 7.24 -22.24 -11.71
C GLU A 6 6.79 -20.93 -11.04
N THR A 7 5.83 -21.02 -10.12
CA THR A 7 5.27 -19.86 -9.39
C THR A 7 6.40 -18.91 -9.07
N PRO A 8 6.44 -17.68 -9.62
CA PRO A 8 7.51 -16.76 -9.29
C PRO A 8 7.49 -16.62 -7.77
N GLU A 9 8.57 -17.02 -7.09
CA GLU A 9 8.70 -16.87 -5.65
C GLU A 9 8.37 -15.41 -5.35
N TRP A 10 7.26 -15.19 -4.65
CA TRP A 10 6.93 -13.88 -4.13
C TRP A 10 8.12 -13.38 -3.33
N GLN A 11 8.31 -12.07 -3.28
CA GLN A 11 9.49 -11.49 -2.64
C GLN A 11 9.08 -10.76 -1.37
N GLU A 12 9.66 -11.14 -0.24
CA GLU A 12 9.61 -10.31 0.97
C GLU A 12 10.41 -9.01 0.76
N ILE A 13 9.83 -7.89 1.17
CA ILE A 13 10.38 -6.54 1.03
C ILE A 13 10.22 -5.77 2.35
N ASP A 14 10.92 -4.65 2.48
CA ASP A 14 10.62 -3.62 3.49
C ASP A 14 10.49 -4.13 4.93
N ARG A 15 11.37 -5.03 5.38
CA ARG A 15 11.42 -5.47 6.78
C ARG A 15 12.06 -4.38 7.66
N PHE A 16 11.36 -3.97 8.72
CA PHE A 16 11.77 -2.97 9.70
C PHE A 16 11.02 -3.20 11.03
N ASP A 17 11.29 -2.40 12.05
CA ASP A 17 10.69 -2.58 13.39
C ASP A 17 9.16 -2.47 13.39
N GLY A 18 8.58 -1.74 12.43
CA GLY A 18 7.12 -1.57 12.29
C GLY A 18 6.43 -2.63 11.43
N GLY A 19 7.16 -3.61 10.88
CA GLY A 19 6.57 -4.68 10.08
C GLY A 19 7.39 -5.13 8.87
N THR A 20 6.70 -5.69 7.88
CA THR A 20 7.29 -6.17 6.62
C THR A 20 6.30 -6.04 5.47
N GLY A 21 6.80 -6.06 4.24
CA GLY A 21 5.99 -6.10 3.03
C GLY A 21 6.30 -7.31 2.16
N TRP A 22 5.48 -7.55 1.15
CA TRP A 22 5.79 -8.52 0.11
C TRP A 22 5.24 -8.11 -1.25
N ILE A 23 5.96 -8.48 -2.30
CA ILE A 23 5.48 -8.39 -3.69
C ILE A 23 5.08 -9.79 -4.14
N ALA A 24 3.79 -9.98 -4.40
CA ALA A 24 3.26 -11.29 -4.79
C ALA A 24 3.72 -11.75 -6.17
N TYR A 25 3.96 -10.81 -7.09
CA TYR A 25 4.41 -11.09 -8.46
C TYR A 25 5.55 -10.13 -8.85
N PRO A 26 6.81 -10.43 -8.45
CA PRO A 26 7.95 -9.51 -8.66
C PRO A 26 8.24 -9.18 -10.13
N ASP A 27 7.97 -10.14 -11.02
CA ASP A 27 8.17 -10.01 -12.46
C ASP A 27 7.02 -9.28 -13.18
N GLU A 28 5.88 -9.07 -12.51
CA GLU A 28 4.80 -8.26 -13.08
C GLU A 28 5.15 -6.77 -13.00
N GLY A 29 4.92 -6.04 -14.10
CA GLY A 29 5.20 -4.60 -14.14
C GLY A 29 4.46 -3.77 -13.08
N MET A 30 3.34 -4.28 -12.54
CA MET A 30 2.61 -3.63 -11.44
C MET A 30 3.30 -3.80 -10.08
N GLN A 31 4.11 -4.85 -9.89
CA GLN A 31 4.78 -5.17 -8.62
C GLN A 31 3.85 -4.98 -7.40
N ARG A 32 2.72 -5.70 -7.39
CA ARG A 32 1.68 -5.55 -6.36
C ARG A 32 2.27 -5.86 -4.99
N ALA A 33 2.44 -4.82 -4.19
CA ALA A 33 2.95 -4.89 -2.84
C ALA A 33 1.81 -4.90 -1.83
N SER A 34 2.02 -5.64 -0.75
CA SER A 34 1.14 -5.75 0.42
C SER A 34 2.00 -5.58 1.67
N HIS A 35 1.38 -5.23 2.81
CA HIS A 35 2.12 -4.94 4.04
C HIS A 35 1.49 -5.62 5.24
N ALA A 36 2.33 -6.10 6.16
CA ALA A 36 1.95 -6.53 7.51
C ALA A 36 2.55 -5.51 8.48
N LEU A 37 1.69 -4.77 9.18
CA LEU A 37 2.06 -3.73 10.12
C LEU A 37 1.95 -4.27 11.53
N VAL A 38 3.03 -4.18 12.30
CA VAL A 38 3.04 -4.51 13.71
C VAL A 38 2.48 -3.34 14.51
N ALA A 39 1.53 -3.60 15.39
CA ALA A 39 0.91 -2.66 16.33
C ALA A 39 1.01 -3.21 17.76
N ASN A 40 0.96 -2.32 18.74
CA ASN A 40 0.88 -2.66 20.17
C ASN A 40 1.97 -3.65 20.67
N ASP A 41 3.24 -3.40 20.35
CA ASP A 41 4.39 -4.22 20.80
C ASP A 41 4.95 -3.79 22.19
N ASP A 42 4.22 -2.95 22.92
CA ASP A 42 4.73 -2.27 24.12
C ASP A 42 4.56 -3.09 25.43
N GLY A 43 4.33 -4.41 25.37
CA GLY A 43 4.04 -5.22 26.56
C GLY A 43 4.35 -6.72 26.46
N ASP A 44 4.05 -7.48 27.53
CA ASP A 44 4.33 -8.92 27.67
C ASP A 44 3.44 -9.84 26.78
N GLY A 45 2.65 -9.25 25.87
CA GLY A 45 1.73 -9.95 24.97
C GLY A 45 2.35 -10.21 23.60
N GLU A 46 1.67 -11.01 22.79
CA GLU A 46 2.02 -11.16 21.37
C GLU A 46 1.58 -9.89 20.62
N ALA A 47 2.44 -9.38 19.74
CA ALA A 47 2.17 -8.20 18.94
C ALA A 47 0.93 -8.37 18.04
N ASP A 48 0.23 -7.27 17.80
CA ASP A 48 -0.96 -7.22 16.94
C ASP A 48 -0.55 -6.91 15.49
N VAL A 49 -0.97 -7.72 14.53
CA VAL A 49 -0.58 -7.57 13.11
C VAL A 49 -1.77 -7.16 12.26
N TRP A 50 -1.63 -6.08 11.51
CA TRP A 50 -2.61 -5.58 10.55
C TRP A 50 -2.12 -5.76 9.12
N LEU A 51 -2.92 -6.42 8.28
CA LEU A 51 -2.56 -6.63 6.88
C LEU A 51 -3.18 -5.54 6.02
N VAL A 52 -2.41 -4.91 5.13
CA VAL A 52 -2.87 -3.82 4.27
C VAL A 52 -2.88 -4.24 2.81
N ASP A 53 -4.06 -4.16 2.20
CA ASP A 53 -4.32 -4.53 0.79
C ASP A 53 -3.69 -5.87 0.39
N PRO A 54 -3.87 -6.98 1.15
CA PRO A 54 -3.05 -8.16 0.96
C PRO A 54 -3.39 -8.95 -0.31
N VAL A 55 -2.34 -9.44 -0.98
CA VAL A 55 -2.40 -10.53 -1.96
C VAL A 55 -1.86 -11.78 -1.28
N ASP A 56 -2.60 -12.89 -1.37
CA ASP A 56 -2.20 -14.15 -0.74
C ASP A 56 -1.03 -14.78 -1.49
N VAL A 57 -0.11 -15.37 -0.73
CA VAL A 57 1.10 -16.01 -1.26
C VAL A 57 1.40 -17.30 -0.51
N PRO A 58 2.10 -18.27 -1.13
CA PRO A 58 2.57 -19.45 -0.42
C PRO A 58 3.33 -19.09 0.87
N ASP A 59 3.07 -19.80 1.96
CA ASP A 59 3.71 -19.62 3.27
C ASP A 59 3.49 -18.25 3.95
N LEU A 60 2.50 -17.45 3.51
CA LEU A 60 2.15 -16.17 4.15
C LEU A 60 1.91 -16.34 5.66
N ASP A 61 1.15 -17.36 6.06
CA ASP A 61 0.84 -17.58 7.49
C ASP A 61 2.09 -17.84 8.34
N SER A 62 3.14 -18.43 7.76
CA SER A 62 4.42 -18.63 8.44
C SER A 62 5.21 -17.32 8.59
N LEU A 63 5.13 -16.43 7.60
CA LEU A 63 5.67 -15.07 7.71
C LEU A 63 4.95 -14.30 8.83
N LEU A 64 3.61 -14.36 8.87
CA LEU A 64 2.79 -13.64 9.84
C LEU A 64 2.97 -14.14 11.27
N ALA A 65 3.08 -15.46 11.47
CA ALA A 65 3.35 -16.06 12.78
C ALA A 65 4.69 -15.61 13.39
N GLY A 66 5.65 -15.15 12.56
CA GLY A 66 6.90 -14.55 13.03
C GLY A 66 6.78 -13.10 13.49
N LEU A 67 5.64 -12.45 13.26
CA LEU A 67 5.37 -11.05 13.60
C LEU A 67 4.40 -10.93 14.78
N GLY A 68 3.37 -11.78 14.83
CA GLY A 68 2.38 -11.81 15.92
C GLY A 68 1.01 -12.28 15.46
N THR A 69 -0.02 -11.90 16.22
CA THR A 69 -1.41 -12.31 15.96
C THR A 69 -2.09 -11.35 14.98
N VAL A 70 -2.62 -11.90 13.88
CA VAL A 70 -3.40 -11.11 12.91
C VAL A 70 -4.66 -10.56 13.58
N ARG A 71 -4.86 -9.24 13.51
CA ARG A 71 -6.03 -8.54 14.09
C ARG A 71 -7.08 -8.13 13.07
N GLY A 72 -6.67 -7.93 11.83
CA GLY A 72 -7.57 -7.51 10.78
C GLY A 72 -6.86 -7.27 9.46
N VAL A 73 -7.66 -7.22 8.41
CA VAL A 73 -7.23 -6.84 7.07
C VAL A 73 -7.79 -5.46 6.74
N VAL A 74 -6.95 -4.49 6.42
CA VAL A 74 -7.36 -3.15 6.02
C VAL A 74 -7.29 -3.02 4.51
N LEU A 75 -8.37 -2.53 3.89
CA LEU A 75 -8.34 -2.14 2.48
C LEU A 75 -8.33 -0.63 2.37
N LEU A 76 -7.34 -0.09 1.68
CA LEU A 76 -7.11 1.35 1.54
C LEU A 76 -7.37 1.87 0.13
N LEU A 77 -7.79 1.00 -0.79
CA LEU A 77 -8.22 1.34 -2.13
C LEU A 77 -9.47 0.53 -2.52
N ASP A 78 -10.47 1.17 -3.10
CA ASP A 78 -11.76 0.56 -3.48
C ASP A 78 -11.64 -0.72 -4.34
N ARG A 79 -10.61 -0.78 -5.18
CA ARG A 79 -10.30 -1.90 -6.08
C ARG A 79 -9.26 -2.89 -5.52
N HIS A 80 -8.77 -2.69 -4.29
CA HIS A 80 -7.79 -3.57 -3.64
C HIS A 80 -8.42 -4.69 -2.81
N ARG A 81 -9.66 -5.09 -3.09
CA ARG A 81 -10.28 -6.29 -2.48
C ARG A 81 -9.34 -7.51 -2.46
N ARG A 82 -8.57 -7.69 -3.55
CA ARG A 82 -7.47 -8.68 -3.70
C ARG A 82 -7.88 -10.01 -3.04
N ASP A 83 -7.07 -10.52 -2.12
CA ASP A 83 -7.37 -11.73 -1.35
C ASP A 83 -7.79 -11.41 0.10
N GLY A 84 -8.14 -10.14 0.37
CA GLY A 84 -8.38 -9.64 1.72
C GLY A 84 -9.49 -10.38 2.47
N ALA A 85 -10.61 -10.68 1.81
CA ALA A 85 -11.70 -11.46 2.43
C ALA A 85 -11.28 -12.90 2.75
N ALA A 86 -10.55 -13.55 1.83
CA ALA A 86 -10.08 -14.93 2.03
C ALA A 86 -9.10 -15.03 3.20
N ILE A 87 -8.17 -14.07 3.29
CA ILE A 87 -7.20 -14.00 4.40
C ILE A 87 -7.89 -13.65 5.72
N ALA A 88 -8.82 -12.69 5.72
CA ALA A 88 -9.59 -12.32 6.91
C ALA A 88 -10.35 -13.53 7.49
N ASN A 89 -11.05 -14.28 6.64
CA ASN A 89 -11.73 -15.52 7.04
C ASN A 89 -10.76 -16.61 7.53
N ARG A 90 -9.59 -16.75 6.89
CA ARG A 90 -8.56 -17.72 7.29
C ARG A 90 -8.05 -17.48 8.71
N HIS A 91 -7.98 -16.21 9.13
CA HIS A 91 -7.54 -15.82 10.47
C HIS A 91 -8.69 -15.51 11.45
N ASP A 92 -9.95 -15.70 11.05
CA ASP A 92 -11.15 -15.39 11.85
C ASP A 92 -11.20 -13.92 12.33
N VAL A 93 -10.88 -12.98 11.43
CA VAL A 93 -10.88 -11.53 11.67
C VAL A 93 -11.74 -10.76 10.65
N SER A 94 -12.01 -9.48 10.94
CA SER A 94 -12.75 -8.59 10.04
C SER A 94 -11.87 -7.97 8.95
N VAL A 95 -12.50 -7.61 7.82
CA VAL A 95 -11.97 -6.63 6.87
C VAL A 95 -12.39 -5.22 7.31
N TRP A 96 -11.44 -4.32 7.43
CA TRP A 96 -11.61 -2.94 7.87
C TRP A 96 -11.58 -2.00 6.66
N LEU A 97 -12.62 -1.18 6.53
CA LEU A 97 -12.75 -0.19 5.45
C LEU A 97 -12.85 1.23 6.01
N PRO A 98 -12.17 2.21 5.39
CA PRO A 98 -12.43 3.61 5.65
C PRO A 98 -13.91 3.90 5.42
N ARG A 99 -14.55 4.61 6.36
CA ARG A 99 -16.01 4.81 6.33
C ARG A 99 -16.53 5.54 5.09
N PHE A 100 -15.69 6.36 4.45
CA PHE A 100 -16.07 7.05 3.22
C PHE A 100 -16.14 6.11 2.02
N PHE A 101 -15.68 4.86 2.14
CA PHE A 101 -15.78 3.89 1.07
C PHE A 101 -17.24 3.53 0.76
N ASP A 102 -17.61 3.60 -0.50
CA ASP A 102 -18.96 3.32 -1.01
C ASP A 102 -18.92 2.12 -1.99
N GLY A 103 -19.85 1.18 -1.83
CA GLY A 103 -19.98 -0.02 -2.68
C GLY A 103 -18.91 -1.11 -2.50
N VAL A 104 -17.92 -0.93 -1.60
CA VAL A 104 -16.85 -1.93 -1.40
C VAL A 104 -17.29 -3.06 -0.47
N ALA A 105 -18.00 -2.73 0.62
CA ALA A 105 -18.37 -3.68 1.67
C ALA A 105 -19.30 -4.80 1.17
N GLU A 106 -20.19 -4.48 0.23
CA GLU A 106 -21.21 -5.39 -0.32
C GLU A 106 -20.60 -6.49 -1.19
N ASP A 107 -19.39 -6.26 -1.70
CA ASP A 107 -18.64 -7.18 -2.55
C ASP A 107 -17.61 -8.02 -1.79
N LEU A 108 -17.57 -7.91 -0.44
CA LEU A 108 -16.66 -8.67 0.42
C LEU A 108 -17.38 -9.86 1.07
N ASP A 109 -16.82 -11.05 0.89
CA ASP A 109 -17.29 -12.29 1.52
C ASP A 109 -16.57 -12.52 2.87
N ALA A 110 -16.65 -11.55 3.79
CA ALA A 110 -16.07 -11.59 5.13
C ALA A 110 -16.79 -10.60 6.06
N PRO A 111 -16.67 -10.70 7.40
CA PRO A 111 -17.12 -9.65 8.31
C PRO A 111 -16.43 -8.31 7.97
N VAL A 112 -17.19 -7.22 7.92
CA VAL A 112 -16.68 -5.89 7.58
C VAL A 112 -16.88 -4.90 8.73
N GLU A 113 -15.83 -4.15 9.06
CA GLU A 113 -15.84 -3.06 10.02
C GLU A 113 -15.51 -1.72 9.35
N LEU A 114 -16.31 -0.68 9.64
CA LEU A 114 -16.14 0.65 9.07
C LEU A 114 -15.54 1.62 10.09
N PHE A 115 -14.35 2.15 9.81
CA PHE A 115 -13.63 3.05 10.71
C PHE A 115 -13.44 4.44 10.10
N ARG A 116 -13.37 5.48 10.94
CA ARG A 116 -13.35 6.89 10.49
C ARG A 116 -11.99 7.54 10.59
N HIS A 117 -11.29 7.29 11.69
CA HIS A 117 -10.06 7.98 12.01
C HIS A 117 -9.04 6.98 12.53
N ASP A 118 -9.27 6.41 13.71
CA ASP A 118 -8.35 5.45 14.29
C ASP A 118 -8.64 4.03 13.79
N LEU A 119 -7.59 3.30 13.42
CA LEU A 119 -7.66 1.88 13.15
C LEU A 119 -7.59 1.14 14.49
N ALA A 120 -8.76 0.90 15.09
CA ALA A 120 -8.87 0.35 16.44
C ALA A 120 -7.95 1.09 17.42
N ASP A 121 -7.13 0.36 18.17
CA ASP A 121 -6.10 0.84 19.09
C ASP A 121 -4.68 0.69 18.52
N SER A 122 -4.52 0.55 17.20
CA SER A 122 -3.22 0.24 16.56
C SER A 122 -2.21 1.39 16.50
N GLY A 123 -2.62 2.62 16.83
CA GLY A 123 -1.85 3.85 16.63
C GLY A 123 -1.92 4.43 15.20
N PHE A 124 -2.41 3.66 14.23
CA PHE A 124 -2.60 4.16 12.87
C PHE A 124 -3.89 4.97 12.73
N THR A 125 -3.80 6.09 12.00
CA THR A 125 -4.94 6.90 11.59
C THR A 125 -5.14 6.87 10.09
N VAL A 126 -6.41 6.84 9.65
CA VAL A 126 -6.81 6.87 8.25
C VAL A 126 -7.21 8.26 7.81
N HIS A 127 -6.82 8.62 6.59
CA HIS A 127 -7.17 9.90 5.97
C HIS A 127 -7.41 9.70 4.48
N GLU A 128 -8.33 10.49 3.93
CA GLU A 128 -8.65 10.50 2.51
C GLU A 128 -7.47 11.03 1.66
N VAL A 129 -7.14 10.31 0.58
CA VAL A 129 -6.27 10.82 -0.50
C VAL A 129 -7.15 11.31 -1.66
N VAL A 130 -8.06 10.44 -2.12
CA VAL A 130 -8.97 10.68 -3.23
C VAL A 130 -10.34 10.12 -2.83
N ASP A 131 -11.39 10.92 -2.98
CA ASP A 131 -12.77 10.47 -2.85
C ASP A 131 -13.56 10.90 -4.10
N SER A 132 -13.82 9.92 -4.96
CA SER A 132 -14.60 10.10 -6.17
C SER A 132 -15.28 8.81 -6.56
N ARG A 133 -16.30 8.92 -7.42
CA ARG A 133 -17.07 7.77 -7.90
C ARG A 133 -16.28 6.69 -8.66
N PHE A 134 -15.07 7.01 -9.12
CA PHE A 134 -14.23 6.10 -9.91
C PHE A 134 -12.90 5.75 -9.20
N TRP A 135 -12.65 6.35 -8.04
CA TRP A 135 -11.44 6.16 -7.26
C TRP A 135 -11.70 6.67 -5.85
N GLN A 136 -11.66 5.74 -4.90
CA GLN A 136 -11.64 6.02 -3.47
C GLN A 136 -10.37 5.41 -2.88
N GLU A 137 -9.52 6.25 -2.31
CA GLU A 137 -8.25 5.86 -1.72
C GLU A 137 -8.00 6.62 -0.43
N ALA A 138 -7.53 5.87 0.57
CA ALA A 138 -7.07 6.40 1.83
C ALA A 138 -5.58 6.11 2.02
N PHE A 139 -4.94 6.85 2.92
CA PHE A 139 -3.65 6.48 3.48
C PHE A 139 -3.79 6.14 4.96
N LEU A 140 -2.95 5.25 5.46
CA LEU A 140 -2.73 5.06 6.90
C LEU A 140 -1.47 5.80 7.32
N TYR A 141 -1.51 6.42 8.50
CA TYR A 141 -0.36 7.08 9.08
C TYR A 141 -0.28 6.85 10.58
N ASP A 142 0.83 6.26 11.00
CA ASP A 142 1.30 6.31 12.38
C ASP A 142 2.26 7.49 12.50
N ARG A 143 1.83 8.53 13.21
CA ARG A 143 2.62 9.75 13.38
C ARG A 143 3.81 9.55 14.30
N ASP A 144 3.66 8.72 15.33
CA ASP A 144 4.67 8.58 16.38
C ASP A 144 5.85 7.74 15.89
N ARG A 145 5.57 6.73 15.06
CA ARG A 145 6.56 5.86 14.40
C ARG A 145 6.93 6.31 12.99
N GLY A 146 6.27 7.34 12.45
CA GLY A 146 6.56 7.88 11.12
C GLY A 146 6.25 6.92 9.96
N ILE A 147 5.28 6.02 10.10
CA ILE A 147 4.94 5.01 9.09
C ILE A 147 3.75 5.49 8.26
N LEU A 148 3.95 5.72 6.98
CA LEU A 148 2.94 6.13 6.01
C LEU A 148 2.68 5.01 5.00
N VAL A 149 1.42 4.61 4.82
CA VAL A 149 1.00 3.64 3.80
C VAL A 149 0.11 4.32 2.77
N VAL A 150 0.52 4.34 1.50
CA VAL A 150 -0.25 4.91 0.38
C VAL A 150 -0.39 3.87 -0.74
N PRO A 151 -1.59 3.35 -1.02
CA PRO A 151 -1.76 2.22 -1.95
C PRO A 151 -1.37 2.51 -3.40
N GLU A 152 -1.86 3.60 -3.96
CA GLU A 152 -1.82 3.83 -5.42
C GLU A 152 -1.35 5.24 -5.77
N ALA A 153 -1.76 6.27 -5.04
CA ALA A 153 -1.51 7.67 -5.40
C ALA A 153 -0.03 7.98 -5.57
N VAL A 154 0.83 7.29 -4.82
CA VAL A 154 2.28 7.27 -5.02
C VAL A 154 2.80 5.82 -4.99
N GLY A 155 3.92 5.58 -5.66
CA GLY A 155 4.58 4.29 -5.64
C GLY A 155 5.94 4.30 -6.33
N THR A 156 6.63 3.17 -6.24
CA THR A 156 8.01 2.99 -6.75
C THR A 156 8.09 2.02 -7.91
N GLY A 157 6.96 1.40 -8.30
CA GLY A 157 6.86 0.63 -9.52
C GLY A 157 7.27 1.45 -10.74
N ASP A 158 8.03 0.86 -11.66
CA ASP A 158 8.69 1.61 -12.75
C ASP A 158 7.73 2.37 -13.67
N TYR A 159 6.47 1.96 -13.77
CA TYR A 159 5.43 2.67 -14.55
C TYR A 159 4.96 3.98 -13.90
N LEU A 160 5.25 4.19 -12.61
CA LEU A 160 4.98 5.39 -11.85
C LEU A 160 6.15 6.38 -11.93
N LEU A 161 7.37 5.91 -12.14
CA LEU A 161 8.60 6.70 -12.05
C LEU A 161 9.04 7.35 -13.37
N ALA A 162 9.53 8.58 -13.29
CA ALA A 162 10.10 9.36 -14.38
C ALA A 162 11.46 9.95 -14.02
N GLY A 163 12.47 9.71 -14.86
CA GLY A 163 13.83 10.20 -14.61
C GLY A 163 14.47 9.48 -13.43
N ASP A 164 14.91 10.27 -12.45
CA ASP A 164 15.58 9.86 -11.21
C ASP A 164 14.63 9.83 -9.99
N GLU A 165 13.31 9.88 -10.22
CA GLU A 165 12.31 9.77 -9.16
C GLU A 165 12.52 8.49 -8.33
N ARG A 166 12.67 8.68 -7.01
CA ARG A 166 12.69 7.59 -6.02
C ARG A 166 11.28 7.16 -5.61
N LEU A 167 10.32 8.07 -5.79
CA LEU A 167 8.89 7.87 -5.58
C LEU A 167 8.16 8.66 -6.67
N GLY A 168 7.14 8.07 -7.28
CA GLY A 168 6.38 8.66 -8.38
C GLY A 168 4.92 8.84 -8.01
N VAL A 169 4.30 9.90 -8.52
CA VAL A 169 2.84 10.10 -8.43
C VAL A 169 2.16 9.33 -9.55
N HIS A 170 1.03 8.70 -9.23
CA HIS A 170 0.21 7.98 -10.20
C HIS A 170 -0.10 8.83 -11.45
N PRO A 171 0.03 8.28 -12.68
CA PRO A 171 -0.13 9.02 -13.93
C PRO A 171 -1.39 9.89 -14.00
N MET A 172 -2.53 9.39 -13.52
CA MET A 172 -3.82 10.12 -13.53
C MET A 172 -3.87 11.29 -12.54
N LEU A 173 -3.01 11.31 -11.53
CA LEU A 173 -2.96 12.35 -10.51
C LEU A 173 -1.88 13.39 -10.79
N ARG A 174 -0.99 13.18 -11.76
CA ARG A 174 0.20 14.06 -11.90
C ARG A 174 -0.09 15.53 -12.17
N LEU A 175 -1.21 15.85 -12.82
CA LEU A 175 -1.61 17.23 -13.06
C LEU A 175 -2.19 17.91 -11.81
N LYS A 176 -2.71 17.14 -10.86
CA LYS A 176 -3.27 17.60 -9.59
C LYS A 176 -2.85 16.63 -8.48
N PRO A 177 -1.56 16.60 -8.13
CA PRO A 177 -1.05 15.62 -7.18
C PRO A 177 -1.65 15.88 -5.79
N PRO A 178 -1.75 14.85 -4.93
CA PRO A 178 -2.32 14.98 -3.59
C PRO A 178 -1.38 15.78 -2.66
N SER A 179 -1.40 17.10 -2.76
CA SER A 179 -0.49 18.00 -2.03
C SER A 179 -0.65 17.97 -0.52
N GLY A 180 -1.73 17.38 0.00
CA GLY A 180 -1.89 17.13 1.44
C GLY A 180 -0.79 16.23 2.01
N LEU A 181 -0.25 15.30 1.21
CA LEU A 181 0.79 14.37 1.63
C LEU A 181 2.10 15.09 2.01
N THR A 182 2.40 16.26 1.45
CA THR A 182 3.62 17.03 1.81
C THR A 182 3.55 17.68 3.18
N ARG A 183 2.46 17.50 3.93
CA ARG A 183 2.31 17.95 5.33
C ARG A 183 2.71 16.87 6.34
N LEU A 184 2.99 15.66 5.85
CA LEU A 184 3.42 14.52 6.64
C LEU A 184 4.95 14.47 6.67
N ASN A 185 5.50 13.89 7.74
CA ASN A 185 6.94 13.69 7.88
C ASN A 185 7.22 12.20 8.13
N PRO A 186 7.00 11.32 7.14
CA PRO A 186 7.26 9.90 7.30
C PRO A 186 8.77 9.58 7.35
N GLU A 187 9.10 8.59 8.16
CA GLU A 187 10.38 7.87 8.14
C GLU A 187 10.31 6.67 7.19
N HIS A 188 9.11 6.08 7.05
CA HIS A 188 8.85 4.95 6.17
C HIS A 188 7.61 5.23 5.31
N ILE A 189 7.74 5.06 3.99
CA ILE A 189 6.63 5.13 3.04
C ILE A 189 6.46 3.76 2.43
N LEU A 190 5.35 3.11 2.74
CA LEU A 190 4.95 1.81 2.23
C LEU A 190 3.93 2.03 1.11
N VAL A 191 4.11 1.35 -0.02
CA VAL A 191 3.32 1.60 -1.25
C VAL A 191 2.68 0.31 -1.75
N GLY A 192 1.57 0.41 -2.49
CA GLY A 192 0.92 -0.77 -3.08
C GLY A 192 1.59 -1.29 -4.37
N HIS A 193 2.59 -0.56 -4.89
CA HIS A 193 3.27 -0.83 -6.15
C HIS A 193 4.78 -0.56 -6.06
N GLY A 194 5.56 -1.64 -5.99
CA GLY A 194 7.01 -1.62 -5.79
C GLY A 194 7.42 -1.67 -4.32
N ARG A 195 8.70 -1.35 -4.04
CA ARG A 195 9.26 -1.31 -2.68
C ARG A 195 8.98 0.00 -1.96
N GLY A 196 8.93 -0.04 -0.64
CA GLY A 196 8.85 1.12 0.22
C GLY A 196 10.09 2.01 0.16
N VAL A 197 9.95 3.24 0.66
CA VAL A 197 11.02 4.22 0.80
C VAL A 197 11.28 4.45 2.28
N HIS A 198 12.48 4.09 2.74
CA HIS A 198 12.88 4.17 4.16
C HIS A 198 13.99 5.19 4.41
N GLU A 199 14.73 5.61 3.38
CA GLU A 199 15.79 6.61 3.49
C GLU A 199 15.26 7.96 3.03
N ASP A 200 15.47 9.04 3.79
CA ASP A 200 14.99 10.40 3.46
C ASP A 200 13.54 10.43 2.94
N ALA A 201 12.66 9.61 3.52
CA ALA A 201 11.35 9.31 2.95
C ALA A 201 10.47 10.56 2.81
N THR A 202 10.50 11.44 3.81
CA THR A 202 9.85 12.76 3.73
C THR A 202 10.32 13.57 2.51
N ALA A 203 11.63 13.64 2.26
CA ALA A 203 12.17 14.39 1.12
C ALA A 203 11.78 13.74 -0.22
N ALA A 204 11.78 12.41 -0.29
CA ALA A 204 11.32 11.68 -1.48
C ALA A 204 9.83 11.96 -1.78
N LEU A 205 8.99 12.04 -0.74
CA LEU A 205 7.57 12.40 -0.88
C LEU A 205 7.37 13.84 -1.36
N GLU A 206 8.10 14.79 -0.76
CA GLU A 206 8.04 16.19 -1.20
C GLU A 206 8.49 16.35 -2.66
N ASP A 207 9.58 15.69 -3.06
CA ASP A 207 10.10 15.72 -4.42
C ASP A 207 9.08 15.12 -5.41
N ALA A 208 8.51 13.95 -5.08
CA ALA A 208 7.50 13.29 -5.92
C ALA A 208 6.30 14.21 -6.20
N ILE A 209 5.76 14.83 -5.14
CA ILE A 209 4.58 15.70 -5.25
C ILE A 209 4.91 17.02 -5.95
N ARG A 210 5.99 17.70 -5.57
CA ARG A 210 6.37 19.01 -6.15
C ARG A 210 6.84 18.88 -7.60
N GLY A 211 7.53 17.80 -7.94
CA GLY A 211 8.02 17.52 -9.30
C GLY A 211 7.00 16.82 -10.21
N SER A 212 5.82 16.47 -9.69
CA SER A 212 4.84 15.65 -10.40
C SER A 212 4.45 16.20 -11.77
N GLN A 213 4.09 17.49 -11.82
CA GLN A 213 3.65 18.17 -13.05
C GLN A 213 4.80 18.33 -14.06
N SER A 214 5.98 18.76 -13.60
CA SER A 214 7.13 19.02 -14.47
C SER A 214 7.70 17.74 -15.10
N ARG A 215 7.60 16.60 -14.40
CA ARG A 215 8.05 15.29 -14.89
C ARG A 215 6.99 14.51 -15.69
N THR A 216 5.75 15.00 -15.77
CA THR A 216 4.67 14.36 -16.55
C THR A 216 5.03 14.12 -18.02
N PRO A 217 5.60 15.09 -18.78
CA PRO A 217 5.96 14.85 -20.18
C PRO A 217 6.99 13.71 -20.34
N ALA A 218 7.98 13.63 -19.44
CA ALA A 218 8.98 12.59 -19.46
C ALA A 218 8.37 11.20 -19.21
N LEU A 219 7.42 11.08 -18.28
CA LEU A 219 6.69 9.84 -18.03
C LEU A 219 5.89 9.39 -19.25
N VAL A 220 5.16 10.32 -19.89
CA VAL A 220 4.36 10.02 -21.08
C VAL A 220 5.25 9.49 -22.21
N VAL A 221 6.39 10.14 -22.46
CA VAL A 221 7.37 9.67 -23.46
C VAL A 221 7.91 8.28 -23.11
N LYS A 222 8.24 8.03 -21.84
CA LYS A 222 8.71 6.71 -21.35
C LYS A 222 7.66 5.64 -21.62
N ASN A 223 6.40 5.88 -21.25
CA ASN A 223 5.32 4.90 -21.39
C ASN A 223 4.96 4.64 -22.87
N ILE A 224 4.97 5.66 -23.73
CA ILE A 224 4.77 5.48 -25.18
C ILE A 224 5.88 4.59 -25.77
N ARG A 225 7.15 4.83 -25.43
CA ARG A 225 8.29 4.01 -25.92
C ARG A 225 8.19 2.54 -25.50
N LYS A 226 7.60 2.26 -24.33
CA LYS A 226 7.37 0.88 -23.89
C LYS A 226 6.29 0.14 -24.69
N ILE A 227 5.29 0.88 -25.20
CA ILE A 227 4.18 0.32 -25.98
C ILE A 227 4.56 0.18 -27.47
N LEU A 228 5.39 1.09 -27.96
CA LEU A 228 5.91 1.10 -29.34
C LEU A 228 7.44 0.90 -29.32
N PRO A 229 7.93 -0.35 -29.26
CA PRO A 229 9.35 -0.62 -29.40
C PRO A 229 9.77 -0.27 -30.84
N LEU A 230 10.40 0.89 -31.01
CA LEU A 230 11.13 1.25 -32.22
C LEU A 230 12.53 0.62 -32.17
#